data_AF-A0A929CYR1-F1
#
_entry.id   AF-A0A929CYR1-F1
#
_cell.length_a   1.000
_cell.length_b   1.000
_cell.length_c   1.000
_cell.angle_alpha   90.00
_cell.angle_beta   90.00
_cell.angle_gamma   90.00
#
_symmetry.space_group_name_H-M   'P 1'
#
loop_
_entity.id
_entity.type
_entity.pdbx_description
1 polymer ?
#
loop_
_entity_poly.entity_id
_entity_poly.type
_entity_poly.pdbx_seq_one_letter_code
_entity_poly.pdbx_strand_id
1 'polypeptide(L)'
;MTTAQENIRAGLSKLKQGLPLEAFAIVGDREDPETWKLPHHTRAIFRALAGKLDIERTVDWDRMPAAVAALSPGGYRGQRVEAAVEQILQAARHLAAHYQKANKELPHALEALIEGEG
;
A
#
# COMPACT_ATOMS: atom_id res chain seq x y z
N MET A 1 -16.30 -20.89 10.16
CA MET A 1 -15.56 -19.81 10.84
C MET A 1 -14.75 -19.11 9.77
N THR A 2 -15.23 -17.97 9.28
CA THR A 2 -14.43 -17.15 8.36
C THR A 2 -13.25 -16.59 9.14
N THR A 3 -12.06 -16.84 8.62
CA THR A 3 -10.80 -16.39 9.23
C THR A 3 -10.74 -14.86 9.19
N ALA A 4 -9.99 -14.24 10.10
CA ALA A 4 -9.77 -12.78 10.09
C ALA A 4 -9.29 -12.29 8.70
N GLN A 5 -8.54 -13.13 7.97
CA GLN A 5 -8.13 -12.89 6.59
C GLN A 5 -9.29 -12.79 5.60
N GLU A 6 -10.35 -13.57 5.74
CA GLU A 6 -11.52 -13.51 4.85
C GLU A 6 -12.35 -12.25 5.09
N ASN A 7 -12.48 -11.83 6.34
CA ASN A 7 -13.17 -10.58 6.70
C ASN A 7 -12.38 -9.35 6.23
N ILE A 8 -11.04 -9.40 6.34
CA ILE A 8 -10.17 -8.38 5.75
C ILE A 8 -10.36 -8.36 4.23
N ARG A 9 -10.29 -9.52 3.55
CA ARG A 9 -10.45 -9.62 2.09
C ARG A 9 -11.82 -9.17 1.58
N ALA A 10 -12.86 -9.27 2.40
CA ALA A 10 -14.21 -8.79 2.09
C ALA A 10 -14.35 -7.26 2.20
N GLY A 11 -13.52 -6.60 3.02
CA GLY A 11 -13.50 -5.14 3.19
C GLY A 11 -12.66 -4.37 2.17
N LEU A 12 -11.82 -5.07 1.37
CA LEU A 12 -10.94 -4.43 0.39
C LEU A 12 -11.68 -4.18 -0.94
N SER A 13 -11.59 -2.94 -1.43
CA SER A 13 -12.12 -2.56 -2.74
C SER A 13 -11.30 -3.18 -3.86
N LYS A 14 -11.94 -3.75 -4.89
CA LYS A 14 -11.27 -4.51 -5.96
C LYS A 14 -11.20 -3.75 -7.29
N LEU A 15 -10.06 -3.85 -7.95
CA LEU A 15 -9.82 -3.44 -9.33
C LEU A 15 -10.61 -4.30 -10.33
N LYS A 16 -10.74 -3.83 -11.59
CA LYS A 16 -11.37 -4.58 -12.71
C LYS A 16 -10.75 -5.98 -12.92
N GLN A 17 -9.49 -6.16 -12.56
CA GLN A 17 -8.77 -7.43 -12.61
C GLN A 17 -9.04 -8.33 -11.39
N GLY A 18 -9.95 -7.94 -10.47
CA GLY A 18 -10.35 -8.69 -9.28
C GLY A 18 -9.39 -8.57 -8.08
N LEU A 19 -8.41 -7.67 -8.15
CA LEU A 19 -7.33 -7.50 -7.17
C LEU A 19 -7.68 -6.41 -6.16
N PRO A 20 -7.36 -6.54 -4.86
CA PRO A 20 -7.56 -5.47 -3.90
C PRO A 20 -6.64 -4.28 -4.22
N LEU A 21 -7.14 -3.05 -4.09
CA LEU A 21 -6.39 -1.82 -4.38
C LEU A 21 -5.10 -1.72 -3.57
N GLU A 22 -5.13 -2.21 -2.34
CA GLU A 22 -4.05 -2.22 -1.37
C GLU A 22 -2.84 -3.04 -1.88
N ALA A 23 -3.07 -4.08 -2.70
CA ALA A 23 -1.98 -4.85 -3.34
C ALA A 23 -1.12 -4.01 -4.32
N PHE A 24 -1.51 -2.77 -4.59
CA PHE A 24 -0.79 -1.85 -5.48
C PHE A 24 -0.49 -0.49 -4.85
N ALA A 25 -0.94 -0.24 -3.62
CA ALA A 25 -0.79 0.94 -2.75
C ALA A 25 -0.47 2.32 -3.37
N ILE A 26 -0.91 2.75 -4.54
CA ILE A 26 -2.20 2.57 -5.20
C ILE A 26 -1.93 2.68 -6.70
N VAL A 27 -2.65 1.95 -7.56
CA VAL A 27 -2.56 2.10 -9.02
C VAL A 27 -3.91 2.46 -9.65
N GLY A 28 -4.03 3.70 -10.12
CA GLY A 28 -5.10 4.13 -11.01
C GLY A 28 -6.43 4.45 -10.32
N ASP A 29 -7.32 5.05 -11.10
CA ASP A 29 -8.08 6.17 -10.56
C ASP A 29 -9.36 5.86 -9.75
N ARG A 30 -9.76 6.77 -8.86
CA ARG A 30 -10.83 6.53 -7.88
C ARG A 30 -12.07 7.44 -7.96
N GLU A 31 -12.07 8.70 -8.36
CA GLU A 31 -12.22 9.27 -9.72
C GLU A 31 -12.02 10.81 -9.54
N ASP A 32 -10.90 11.51 -9.76
CA ASP A 32 -9.77 11.14 -10.59
C ASP A 32 -8.45 11.90 -10.21
N PRO A 33 -7.62 11.55 -9.19
CA PRO A 33 -6.28 12.14 -8.99
C PRO A 33 -5.19 11.73 -10.02
N GLU A 34 -5.65 11.47 -11.23
CA GLU A 34 -4.99 11.11 -12.48
C GLU A 34 -3.78 10.18 -12.32
N THR A 35 -4.15 9.00 -11.81
CA THR A 35 -3.57 7.69 -12.13
C THR A 35 -2.34 7.19 -11.38
N TRP A 36 -2.09 7.70 -10.17
CA TRP A 36 -0.97 7.33 -9.29
C TRP A 36 -0.54 5.86 -9.37
N LYS A 37 0.77 5.57 -9.19
CA LYS A 37 1.32 4.21 -9.05
C LYS A 37 2.46 4.15 -8.05
N LEU A 38 2.37 3.31 -7.01
CA LEU A 38 3.54 2.90 -6.22
C LEU A 38 3.57 1.38 -6.03
N PRO A 39 3.97 0.63 -7.08
CA PRO A 39 4.11 -0.81 -6.98
C PRO A 39 5.30 -1.14 -6.09
N HIS A 40 5.00 -1.42 -4.82
CA HIS A 40 5.89 -1.98 -3.83
C HIS A 40 5.75 -3.51 -3.76
N HIS A 41 5.10 -4.11 -4.76
CA HIS A 41 5.04 -5.55 -4.98
C HIS A 41 5.58 -5.90 -6.36
N THR A 42 6.27 -7.03 -6.45
CA THR A 42 6.70 -7.66 -7.70
C THR A 42 5.51 -8.20 -8.49
N ARG A 43 5.72 -8.58 -9.76
CA ARG A 43 4.68 -9.23 -10.59
C ARG A 43 4.17 -10.55 -9.98
N ALA A 44 4.86 -11.15 -9.00
CA ALA A 44 4.37 -12.33 -8.31
C ALA A 44 3.08 -12.09 -7.51
N ILE A 45 2.70 -10.83 -7.27
CA ILE A 45 1.43 -10.45 -6.63
C ILE A 45 0.22 -11.14 -7.28
N PHE A 46 0.20 -11.30 -8.60
CA PHE A 46 -0.90 -12.00 -9.28
C PHE A 46 -1.03 -13.47 -8.84
N ARG A 47 0.08 -14.13 -8.50
CA ARG A 47 0.07 -15.49 -7.94
C ARG A 47 -0.45 -15.49 -6.51
N ALA A 48 -0.08 -14.48 -5.72
CA ALA A 48 -0.58 -14.36 -4.34
C ALA A 48 -2.09 -14.12 -4.31
N LEU A 49 -2.58 -13.28 -5.21
CA LEU A 49 -4.00 -12.98 -5.35
C LEU A 49 -4.82 -14.17 -5.86
N ALA A 50 -4.20 -15.06 -6.65
CA ALA A 50 -4.76 -16.36 -7.02
C ALA A 50 -4.69 -17.41 -5.89
N GLY A 51 -4.25 -17.04 -4.68
CA GLY A 51 -4.08 -17.94 -3.54
C GLY A 51 -2.90 -18.91 -3.66
N LYS A 52 -2.01 -18.68 -4.63
CA LYS A 52 -0.88 -19.57 -4.95
C LYS A 52 0.44 -19.12 -4.32
N LEU A 53 0.43 -18.00 -3.62
CA LEU A 53 1.58 -17.42 -2.95
C LEU A 53 1.10 -16.53 -1.79
N ASP A 54 1.93 -16.35 -0.78
CA ASP A 54 1.65 -15.37 0.27
C ASP A 54 1.94 -13.94 -0.25
N ILE A 55 1.10 -12.97 0.11
CA ILE A 55 1.21 -11.59 -0.38
C ILE A 55 2.48 -10.90 0.10
N GLU A 56 2.94 -11.17 1.32
CA GLU A 56 4.14 -10.56 1.90
C GLU A 56 5.40 -11.01 1.15
N ARG A 57 5.38 -12.23 0.60
CA ARG A 57 6.46 -12.74 -0.27
C ARG A 57 6.56 -12.03 -1.61
N THR A 58 5.58 -11.19 -1.94
CA THR A 58 5.59 -10.44 -3.19
C THR A 58 6.05 -9.00 -3.01
N VAL A 59 6.28 -8.55 -1.77
CA VAL A 59 6.78 -7.18 -1.48
C VAL A 59 8.15 -6.98 -2.14
N ASP A 60 8.25 -5.92 -2.92
CA ASP A 60 9.47 -5.40 -3.55
C ASP A 60 10.10 -4.36 -2.60
N TRP A 61 11.00 -4.83 -1.75
CA TRP A 61 11.67 -3.99 -0.75
C TRP A 61 12.60 -2.95 -1.36
N ASP A 62 13.08 -3.15 -2.59
CA ASP A 62 13.87 -2.15 -3.31
C ASP A 62 12.99 -0.96 -3.74
N ARG A 63 11.70 -1.20 -4.00
CA ARG A 63 10.71 -0.16 -4.35
C ARG A 63 9.97 0.43 -3.16
N MET A 64 9.98 -0.25 -2.01
CA MET A 64 9.30 0.20 -0.80
C MET A 64 9.71 1.62 -0.35
N PRO A 65 11.01 2.02 -0.31
CA PRO A 65 11.38 3.38 0.08
C PRO A 65 10.80 4.46 -0.84
N ALA A 66 10.70 4.20 -2.14
CA ALA A 66 10.09 5.13 -3.09
C ALA A 66 8.59 5.28 -2.83
N ALA A 67 7.90 4.18 -2.46
CA ALA A 67 6.50 4.21 -2.06
C ALA A 67 6.28 5.05 -0.79
N VAL A 68 7.16 4.90 0.20
CA VAL A 68 7.12 5.71 1.44
C VAL A 68 7.38 7.19 1.15
N ALA A 69 8.41 7.51 0.38
CA ALA A 69 8.78 8.89 0.06
C ALA A 69 7.66 9.66 -0.64
N ALA A 70 6.94 8.99 -1.54
CA ALA A 70 5.84 9.61 -2.30
C ALA A 70 4.64 10.00 -1.42
N LEU A 71 4.44 9.36 -0.26
CA LEU A 71 3.43 9.75 0.73
C LEU A 71 3.89 10.90 1.64
N SER A 72 5.20 11.12 1.77
CA SER A 72 5.77 12.16 2.62
C SER A 72 5.50 13.57 2.06
N PRO A 73 5.57 14.63 2.90
CA PRO A 73 5.39 16.01 2.45
C PRO A 73 6.37 16.44 1.34
N GLY A 74 7.61 15.92 1.35
CA GLY A 74 8.62 16.21 0.33
C GLY A 74 8.44 15.40 -0.97
N GLY A 75 7.56 14.40 -0.97
CA GLY A 75 7.27 13.55 -2.11
C GLY A 75 8.45 12.70 -2.58
N TYR A 76 8.25 11.99 -3.68
CA TYR A 76 9.29 11.28 -4.40
C TYR A 76 9.76 12.12 -5.58
N ARG A 77 11.06 12.43 -5.64
CA ARG A 77 11.65 13.33 -6.66
C ARG A 77 10.95 14.70 -6.74
N GLY A 78 10.53 15.23 -5.58
CA GLY A 78 9.85 16.53 -5.48
C GLY A 78 8.38 16.50 -5.89
N GLN A 79 7.81 15.32 -6.15
CA GLN A 79 6.40 15.14 -6.47
C GLN A 79 5.71 14.33 -5.37
N ARG A 80 4.68 14.94 -4.77
CA ARG A 80 3.84 14.28 -3.78
C ARG A 80 2.64 13.65 -4.49
N VAL A 81 2.15 12.55 -3.92
CA VAL A 81 0.87 11.98 -4.31
C VAL A 81 -0.26 12.98 -4.00
N GLU A 82 -0.99 13.41 -5.03
CA GLU A 82 -2.06 14.43 -4.93
C GLU A 82 -3.37 13.84 -4.40
N ALA A 83 -3.37 13.36 -3.17
CA ALA A 83 -4.47 12.62 -2.53
C ALA A 83 -5.26 13.42 -1.49
N ALA A 84 -6.49 13.00 -1.21
CA ALA A 84 -7.14 13.35 0.04
C ALA A 84 -6.35 12.77 1.23
N VAL A 85 -6.29 13.51 2.34
CA VAL A 85 -5.51 13.13 3.53
C VAL A 85 -5.85 11.71 4.01
N GLU A 86 -7.13 11.37 4.06
CA GLU A 86 -7.60 10.04 4.47
C GLU A 86 -7.03 8.91 3.59
N GLN A 87 -6.85 9.15 2.29
CA GLN A 87 -6.28 8.18 1.36
C GLN A 87 -4.76 8.01 1.58
N ILE A 88 -4.06 9.10 1.91
CA ILE A 88 -2.62 9.05 2.28
C ILE A 88 -2.44 8.24 3.55
N LEU A 89 -3.28 8.47 4.55
CA LEU A 89 -3.24 7.75 5.82
C LEU A 89 -3.52 6.25 5.62
N GLN A 90 -4.51 5.90 4.78
CA GLN A 90 -4.78 4.51 4.44
C GLN A 90 -3.57 3.84 3.75
N ALA A 91 -2.95 4.53 2.79
CA ALA A 91 -1.75 4.03 2.12
C ALA A 91 -0.56 3.89 3.09
N ALA A 92 -0.37 4.87 3.99
CA ALA A 92 0.70 4.84 4.99
C ALA A 92 0.53 3.65 5.96
N ARG A 93 -0.69 3.42 6.46
CA ARG A 93 -1.03 2.28 7.32
C ARG A 93 -0.80 0.94 6.60
N HIS A 94 -1.13 0.87 5.32
CA HIS A 94 -0.87 -0.32 4.50
C HIS A 94 0.63 -0.61 4.35
N LEU A 95 1.45 0.40 3.99
CA LEU A 95 2.90 0.23 3.89
C LEU A 95 3.51 -0.15 5.26
N ALA A 96 3.05 0.49 6.34
CA ALA A 96 3.52 0.20 7.70
C ALA A 96 3.25 -1.26 8.11
N ALA A 97 2.10 -1.82 7.72
CA ALA A 97 1.76 -3.21 8.00
C ALA A 97 2.77 -4.19 7.36
N HIS A 98 3.31 -3.89 6.18
CA HIS A 98 4.36 -4.69 5.56
C HIS A 98 5.66 -4.66 6.38
N TYR A 99 6.08 -3.48 6.87
CA TYR A 99 7.27 -3.36 7.73
C TYR A 99 7.12 -4.18 9.01
N GLN A 100 5.96 -4.06 9.68
CA GLN A 100 5.67 -4.81 10.91
C GLN A 100 5.69 -6.33 10.68
N LYS A 101 5.01 -6.82 9.65
CA LYS A 101 4.98 -8.26 9.32
C LYS A 101 6.35 -8.81 8.93
N ALA A 102 7.20 -7.98 8.33
CA ALA A 102 8.57 -8.34 7.99
C ALA A 102 9.56 -8.13 9.15
N ASN A 103 9.09 -7.69 10.33
CA ASN A 103 9.91 -7.33 11.48
C ASN A 103 11.04 -6.36 11.11
N LYS A 104 10.70 -5.33 10.31
CA LYS A 104 11.59 -4.26 9.90
C LYS A 104 11.23 -2.97 10.65
N GLU A 105 12.23 -2.14 10.90
CA GLU A 105 12.04 -0.81 11.48
C GLU A 105 11.11 0.03 10.60
N LEU A 106 10.15 0.71 11.24
CA LEU A 106 9.20 1.55 10.54
C LEU A 106 9.87 2.88 10.19
N PRO A 107 9.84 3.33 8.93
CA PRO A 107 10.43 4.61 8.57
C PRO A 107 9.71 5.77 9.28
N HIS A 108 10.50 6.74 9.78
CA HIS A 108 9.97 7.93 10.45
C HIS A 108 8.90 8.67 9.64
N ALA A 109 9.01 8.68 8.31
CA ALA A 109 8.00 9.29 7.44
C ALA A 109 6.62 8.60 7.53
N LEU A 110 6.57 7.28 7.76
CA LEU A 110 5.31 6.57 8.00
C LEU A 110 4.83 6.77 9.44
N GLU A 111 5.74 6.76 10.42
CA GLU A 111 5.41 7.06 11.83
C GLU A 111 4.75 8.43 11.95
N ALA A 112 5.39 9.47 11.42
CA ALA A 112 4.88 10.84 11.46
C ALA A 112 3.50 10.98 10.79
N LEU A 113 3.24 10.23 9.71
CA LEU A 113 1.93 10.24 9.04
C LEU A 113 0.86 9.53 9.87
N ILE A 114 1.20 8.47 10.59
CA ILE A 114 0.25 7.64 11.35
C ILE A 114 0.00 8.20 12.75
N GLU A 115 1.01 8.79 13.39
CA GLU A 115 0.96 9.36 14.74
C GLU A 115 0.50 10.83 14.77
N GLY A 116 0.57 11.54 13.64
CA GLY A 116 0.07 12.91 13.50
C GLY A 116 -1.46 13.06 13.57
N GLU A 117 -2.20 11.99 13.84
CA GLU A 117 -3.64 11.98 14.17
C GLU A 117 -3.89 12.09 15.68
N GLY A 118 -3.18 13.03 16.34
CA GLY A 118 -3.32 13.35 17.77
C GLY A 118 -3.72 14.80 18.01
#